data_AF-A0A3M1BI25-F1
#
_entry.id   AF-A0A3M1BI25-F1
#
_cell.length_a   1.000
_cell.length_b   1.000
_cell.length_c   1.000
_cell.angle_alpha   90.00
_cell.angle_beta   90.00
_cell.angle_gamma   90.00
#
_symmetry.space_group_name_H-M   'P 1'
#
loop_
_entity.id
_entity.type
_entity.pdbx_description
1 polymer ?
#
loop_
_entity_poly.entity_id
_entity_poly.type
_entity_poly.pdbx_seq_one_letter_code
_entity_poly.pdbx_strand_id
1 'polypeptide(L)'
;MPPRARKNEYVRFSEQLADSLEQITETIKANGEMIDAIQEIALQLTTTFGNLHALTLKYATMVNNVLDTILPAIDKVPFISDKIVDLLKDMERLTQKIIDGSDETQQVLNDVQEGLTQADIQRLKKHMGDLKSVTRKIEAVIPDRK
;
A
#
# COMPACT_ATOMS: atom_id res chain seq x y z
N MET A 1 22.00 46.70 47.13
CA MET A 1 21.13 45.50 47.21
C MET A 1 22.02 44.27 46.98
N PRO A 2 22.18 43.36 47.95
CA PRO A 2 23.07 42.20 47.80
C PRO A 2 22.40 41.11 46.93
N PRO A 3 23.19 40.22 46.27
CA PRO A 3 22.64 39.13 45.48
C PRO A 3 22.00 38.08 46.39
N ARG A 4 20.79 37.62 46.03
CA ARG A 4 20.15 36.47 46.70
C ARG A 4 20.96 35.21 46.37
N ALA A 5 21.60 34.63 47.38
CA ALA A 5 22.22 33.30 47.27
C ALA A 5 21.16 32.28 46.88
N ARG A 6 21.29 31.65 45.70
CA ARG A 6 20.50 30.47 45.36
C ARG A 6 20.98 29.35 46.28
N LYS A 7 20.07 28.83 47.11
CA LYS A 7 20.28 27.65 47.94
C LYS A 7 20.63 26.51 46.98
N ASN A 8 21.84 25.96 47.07
CA ASN A 8 22.19 24.72 46.34
C ASN A 8 21.29 23.62 46.90
N GLU A 9 20.19 23.33 46.20
CA GLU A 9 19.30 22.22 46.52
C GLU A 9 20.06 20.94 46.19
N TYR A 10 20.41 20.18 47.22
CA TYR A 10 21.08 18.89 47.05
C TYR A 10 20.06 17.92 46.44
N VAL A 11 20.16 17.70 45.14
CA VAL A 11 19.31 16.74 44.43
C VAL A 11 19.91 15.35 44.59
N ARG A 12 19.12 14.39 45.06
CA ARG A 12 19.58 13.01 45.18
C ARG A 12 19.62 12.40 43.78
N PHE A 13 20.77 11.82 43.44
CA PHE A 13 20.95 11.13 42.16
C PHE A 13 19.89 10.05 41.90
N SER A 14 19.43 9.36 42.96
CA SER A 14 18.35 8.38 42.88
C SER A 14 17.01 8.96 42.47
N GLU A 15 16.68 10.20 42.87
CA GLU A 15 15.44 10.87 42.50
C GLU A 15 15.48 11.27 41.02
N GLN A 16 16.61 11.83 40.55
CA GLN A 16 16.80 12.13 39.12
C GLN A 16 16.72 10.88 38.24
N LEU A 17 17.28 9.75 38.68
CA LEU A 17 17.17 8.49 37.96
C LEU A 17 15.72 7.98 37.91
N ALA A 18 14.98 8.08 39.01
CA ALA A 18 13.57 7.68 39.05
C ALA A 18 12.73 8.53 38.09
N ASP A 19 12.88 9.86 38.14
CA ASP A 19 12.19 10.79 37.25
C ASP A 19 12.53 10.53 35.77
N SER A 20 13.80 10.20 35.48
CA SER A 20 14.24 9.87 34.12
C SER A 20 13.62 8.56 33.61
N LEU A 21 13.52 7.54 34.47
CA LEU A 21 12.89 6.26 34.11
C LEU A 21 11.37 6.40 33.91
N GLU A 22 10.72 7.25 34.71
CA GLU A 22 9.31 7.59 34.54
C GLU A 22 9.07 8.26 33.19
N GLN A 23 9.86 9.28 32.85
CA GLN A 23 9.78 9.96 31.55
C GLN A 23 10.05 9.01 30.37
N ILE A 24 11.02 8.10 30.49
CA ILE A 24 11.27 7.07 29.47
C ILE A 24 10.05 6.16 29.31
N THR A 25 9.41 5.77 30.41
CA THR A 25 8.22 4.92 30.39
C THR A 25 7.03 5.63 29.72
N GLU A 26 6.79 6.89 30.07
CA GLU A 26 5.77 7.72 29.41
C GLU A 26 6.02 7.88 27.92
N THR A 27 7.27 8.14 27.54
CA THR A 27 7.68 8.28 26.13
C THR A 27 7.48 6.98 25.35
N ILE A 28 7.82 5.82 25.94
CA ILE A 28 7.59 4.51 25.32
C ILE A 28 6.10 4.27 25.10
N LYS A 29 5.25 4.61 26.07
CA LYS A 29 3.80 4.45 25.95
C LYS A 29 3.24 5.32 24.83
N ALA A 30 3.60 6.61 24.79
CA ALA A 30 3.18 7.53 23.74
C ALA A 30 3.63 7.07 22.35
N ASN A 31 4.87 6.56 22.24
CA ASN A 31 5.37 6.00 20.99
C ASN A 31 4.62 4.72 20.59
N GLY A 32 4.23 3.88 21.55
CA GLY A 32 3.39 2.70 21.30
C GLY A 32 2.03 3.07 20.72
N GLU A 33 1.32 4.00 21.36
CA GLU A 33 0.02 4.50 20.88
C GLU A 33 0.12 5.08 19.45
N MET A 34 1.21 5.80 19.15
CA MET A 34 1.46 6.30 17.80
C MET A 34 1.73 5.17 16.79
N ILE A 35 2.51 4.14 17.16
CA ILE A 35 2.78 2.98 16.30
C ILE A 35 1.49 2.21 16.00
N ASP A 36 0.65 1.99 17.00
CA ASP A 36 -0.65 1.32 16.84
C ASP A 36 -1.54 2.10 15.85
N ALA A 37 -1.59 3.44 15.97
CA ALA A 37 -2.33 4.28 15.03
C ALA A 37 -1.78 4.17 13.60
N ILE A 38 -0.46 4.15 13.41
CA ILE A 38 0.17 3.95 12.10
C ILE A 38 -0.19 2.57 11.53
N GLN A 39 -0.15 1.53 12.35
CA GLN A 39 -0.48 0.16 11.98
C GLN A 39 -1.95 0.03 11.56
N GLU A 40 -2.88 0.63 12.31
CA GLU A 40 -4.31 0.64 11.98
C GLU A 40 -4.58 1.36 10.65
N ILE A 41 -3.99 2.54 10.46
CA ILE A 41 -4.09 3.28 9.19
C ILE A 41 -3.53 2.44 8.04
N ALA A 42 -2.38 1.79 8.23
CA ALA A 42 -1.78 0.94 7.20
C ALA A 42 -2.67 -0.27 6.86
N LEU A 43 -3.35 -0.87 7.85
CA LEU A 43 -4.32 -1.95 7.64
C LEU A 43 -5.54 -1.49 6.84
N GLN A 44 -6.10 -0.33 7.19
CA GLN A 44 -7.21 0.25 6.46
C GLN A 44 -6.82 0.58 5.01
N LEU A 45 -5.66 1.20 4.80
CA LEU A 45 -5.13 1.50 3.45
C LEU A 45 -4.90 0.23 2.63
N THR A 46 -4.32 -0.81 3.23
CA THR A 46 -4.10 -2.11 2.58
C THR A 46 -5.44 -2.73 2.17
N THR A 47 -6.44 -2.67 3.04
CA THR A 47 -7.80 -3.16 2.77
C THR A 47 -8.48 -2.36 1.65
N THR A 48 -8.42 -1.04 1.71
CA THR A 48 -8.97 -0.15 0.67
C THR A 48 -8.33 -0.44 -0.69
N PHE A 49 -7.02 -0.59 -0.72
CA PHE A 49 -6.30 -0.93 -1.94
C PHE A 49 -6.69 -2.31 -2.47
N GLY A 50 -6.81 -3.32 -1.61
CA GLY A 50 -7.31 -4.65 -2.00
C GLY A 50 -8.70 -4.60 -2.63
N ASN A 51 -9.61 -3.80 -2.07
CA ASN A 51 -10.94 -3.59 -2.65
C ASN A 51 -10.90 -2.89 -4.02
N LEU A 52 -10.07 -1.86 -4.17
CA LEU A 52 -9.88 -1.17 -5.44
C LEU A 52 -9.30 -2.12 -6.50
N HIS A 53 -8.27 -2.88 -6.14
CA HIS A 53 -7.65 -3.87 -7.02
C HIS A 53 -8.66 -4.94 -7.47
N ALA A 54 -9.45 -5.48 -6.54
CA ALA A 54 -10.50 -6.45 -6.87
C ALA A 54 -11.58 -5.86 -7.80
N LEU A 55 -11.98 -4.60 -7.60
CA LEU A 55 -12.89 -3.89 -8.52
C LEU A 55 -12.26 -3.73 -9.91
N THR A 56 -11.01 -3.27 -9.98
CA THR A 56 -10.27 -3.11 -11.23
C THR A 56 -10.13 -4.44 -11.97
N LEU A 57 -9.79 -5.52 -11.27
CA LEU A 57 -9.74 -6.86 -11.85
C LEU A 57 -11.09 -7.27 -12.43
N LYS A 58 -12.18 -7.11 -11.65
CA LYS A 58 -13.53 -7.45 -12.09
C LYS A 58 -13.91 -6.74 -13.39
N TYR A 59 -13.61 -5.45 -13.50
CA TYR A 59 -13.88 -4.69 -14.73
C TYR A 59 -12.93 -5.07 -15.88
N ALA A 60 -11.65 -5.31 -15.60
CA ALA A 60 -10.70 -5.78 -16.61
C ALA A 60 -11.12 -7.13 -17.20
N THR A 61 -11.51 -8.09 -16.36
CA THR A 61 -12.05 -9.39 -16.80
C THR A 61 -13.33 -9.23 -17.63
N MET A 62 -14.24 -8.35 -17.22
CA MET A 62 -15.46 -8.08 -17.99
C MET A 62 -15.13 -7.54 -19.39
N VAL A 63 -14.22 -6.57 -19.49
CA VAL A 63 -13.79 -6.01 -20.77
C VAL A 63 -13.07 -7.06 -21.60
N ASN A 64 -12.18 -7.87 -21.01
CA ASN A 64 -11.47 -8.93 -21.71
C ASN A 64 -12.44 -9.94 -22.34
N ASN A 65 -13.41 -10.43 -21.56
CA ASN A 65 -14.41 -11.39 -22.06
C ASN A 65 -15.25 -10.81 -23.23
N VAL A 66 -15.57 -9.52 -23.18
CA VAL A 66 -16.26 -8.82 -24.27
C VAL A 66 -15.36 -8.73 -25.51
N LEU A 67 -14.10 -8.36 -25.33
CA LEU A 67 -13.12 -8.27 -26.42
C LEU A 67 -12.84 -9.63 -27.06
N ASP A 68 -12.71 -10.70 -26.28
CA ASP A 68 -12.54 -12.08 -26.76
C ASP A 68 -13.71 -12.53 -27.66
N THR A 69 -14.91 -12.02 -27.40
CA THR A 69 -16.10 -12.31 -28.21
C THR A 69 -16.16 -11.45 -29.47
N ILE A 70 -15.79 -10.18 -29.38
CA ILE A 70 -15.99 -9.18 -30.44
C ILE A 70 -14.82 -9.17 -31.45
N LEU A 71 -13.57 -9.29 -31.00
CA LEU A 71 -12.38 -9.23 -31.85
C LEU A 71 -12.42 -10.25 -33.01
N PRO A 72 -12.76 -11.54 -32.78
CA PRO A 72 -12.85 -12.52 -33.88
C PRO A 72 -13.99 -12.25 -34.86
N ALA A 73 -15.03 -11.52 -34.43
CA ALA A 73 -16.15 -11.13 -35.28
C ALA A 73 -15.80 -9.92 -36.15
N ILE A 74 -15.06 -8.95 -35.59
CA ILE A 74 -14.58 -7.76 -36.29
C ILE A 74 -13.65 -8.10 -37.44
N ASP A 75 -12.77 -9.08 -37.28
CA ASP A 75 -11.89 -9.56 -38.35
C ASP A 75 -12.65 -10.12 -39.57
N LYS A 76 -13.93 -10.46 -39.41
CA LYS A 76 -14.80 -11.01 -40.46
C LYS A 76 -15.70 -9.96 -41.11
N VAL A 77 -15.72 -8.72 -40.61
CA VAL A 77 -16.58 -7.65 -41.13
C VAL A 77 -15.77 -6.77 -42.10
N PRO A 78 -16.14 -6.73 -43.39
CA PRO A 78 -15.52 -5.78 -44.30
C PRO A 78 -15.87 -4.34 -43.88
N PHE A 79 -14.96 -3.38 -44.13
CA PHE A 79 -15.10 -1.94 -43.87
C PHE A 79 -14.92 -1.45 -42.42
N ILE A 80 -14.35 -2.24 -41.50
CA ILE A 80 -13.88 -1.73 -40.20
C ILE A 80 -12.53 -1.04 -40.38
N SER A 81 -12.35 0.12 -39.74
CA SER A 81 -11.09 0.86 -39.78
C SER A 81 -10.03 0.22 -38.88
N ASP A 82 -8.79 0.13 -39.36
CA ASP A 82 -7.64 -0.36 -38.59
C ASP A 82 -7.50 0.31 -37.22
N LYS A 83 -7.82 1.61 -37.11
CA LYS A 83 -7.76 2.35 -35.84
C LYS A 83 -8.68 1.78 -34.76
N ILE A 84 -9.84 1.26 -35.15
CA ILE A 84 -10.79 0.64 -34.21
C ILE A 84 -10.25 -0.70 -33.75
N VAL A 85 -9.69 -1.49 -34.68
CA VAL A 85 -9.07 -2.78 -34.38
C VAL A 85 -7.88 -2.61 -33.43
N ASP A 86 -7.02 -1.64 -33.71
CA ASP A 86 -5.85 -1.34 -32.88
C ASP A 86 -6.27 -0.90 -31.47
N LEU A 87 -7.29 -0.04 -31.34
CA LEU A 87 -7.83 0.35 -30.04
C LEU A 87 -8.32 -0.85 -29.23
N LEU A 88 -9.06 -1.77 -29.86
CA LEU A 88 -9.59 -2.96 -29.18
C LEU A 88 -8.47 -3.91 -28.74
N LYS A 89 -7.42 -4.07 -29.56
CA LYS A 89 -6.22 -4.85 -29.21
C LYS A 89 -5.42 -4.21 -28.09
N ASP A 90 -5.33 -2.88 -28.06
CA ASP A 90 -4.66 -2.17 -26.98
C ASP A 90 -5.46 -2.25 -25.66
N MET A 91 -6.79 -2.23 -25.74
CA MET A 91 -7.65 -2.51 -24.60
C MET A 91 -7.48 -3.94 -24.08
N GLU A 92 -7.45 -4.94 -24.96
CA GLU A 92 -7.21 -6.36 -24.61
C GLU A 92 -5.85 -6.53 -23.91
N ARG A 93 -4.80 -5.94 -24.47
CA ARG A 93 -3.45 -5.96 -23.86
C ARG A 93 -3.43 -5.32 -22.48
N LEU A 94 -4.14 -4.21 -22.30
CA LEU A 94 -4.21 -3.53 -21.02
C LEU A 94 -4.97 -4.37 -19.98
N THR A 95 -6.13 -4.91 -20.34
CA THR A 95 -6.93 -5.76 -19.44
C THR A 95 -6.19 -7.03 -19.07
N GLN A 96 -5.51 -7.66 -20.04
CA GLN A 96 -4.73 -8.86 -19.78
C GLN A 96 -3.57 -8.58 -18.81
N LYS A 97 -2.85 -7.45 -18.96
CA LYS A 97 -1.79 -7.06 -18.00
C LYS A 97 -2.32 -6.88 -16.58
N ILE A 98 -3.53 -6.34 -16.43
CA ILE A 98 -4.19 -6.19 -15.11
C ILE A 98 -4.51 -7.57 -14.53
N ILE A 99 -5.06 -8.47 -15.36
CA ILE A 99 -5.46 -9.83 -14.96
C ILE A 99 -4.22 -10.65 -14.56
N ASP A 100 -3.19 -10.67 -15.40
CA ASP A 100 -1.95 -11.44 -15.19
C ASP A 100 -1.22 -11.04 -13.90
N GLY A 101 -1.26 -9.76 -13.53
CA GLY A 101 -0.64 -9.25 -12.32
C GLY A 101 -1.47 -9.44 -11.04
N SER A 102 -2.69 -9.96 -11.15
CA SER A 102 -3.67 -9.89 -10.06
C SER A 102 -3.38 -10.85 -8.92
N ASP A 103 -3.04 -12.10 -9.21
CA ASP A 103 -2.81 -13.12 -8.17
C ASP A 103 -1.61 -12.76 -7.30
N GLU A 104 -0.51 -12.32 -7.93
CA GLU A 104 0.67 -11.84 -7.21
C GLU A 104 0.35 -10.62 -6.37
N THR A 105 -0.42 -9.67 -6.91
CA THR A 105 -0.84 -8.48 -6.17
C THR A 105 -1.69 -8.86 -4.95
N GLN A 106 -2.64 -9.77 -5.11
CA GLN A 106 -3.49 -10.24 -4.02
C GLN A 106 -2.68 -10.95 -2.93
N GLN A 107 -1.70 -11.77 -3.31
CA GLN A 107 -0.82 -12.43 -2.37
C GLN A 107 -0.01 -11.43 -1.56
N VAL A 108 0.61 -10.44 -2.23
CA VAL A 108 1.39 -9.39 -1.56
C VAL A 108 0.54 -8.60 -0.58
N LEU A 109 -0.72 -8.29 -0.93
CA LEU A 109 -1.62 -7.59 -0.02
C LEU A 109 -1.98 -8.41 1.22
N ASN A 110 -2.25 -9.72 1.03
CA ASN A 110 -2.50 -10.61 2.16
C ASN A 110 -1.26 -10.70 3.07
N ASP A 111 -0.07 -10.82 2.49
CA ASP A 111 1.19 -10.88 3.24
C ASP A 111 1.46 -9.58 4.02
N VAL A 112 1.18 -8.42 3.43
CA VAL A 112 1.27 -7.12 4.12
C VAL A 112 0.24 -7.00 5.23
N GLN A 113 -1.01 -7.41 4.99
CA GLN A 113 -2.08 -7.39 6.00
C GLN A 113 -1.75 -8.32 7.19
N GLU A 114 -1.25 -9.52 6.94
CA GLU A 114 -0.81 -10.45 7.97
C GLU A 114 0.37 -9.88 8.77
N GLY A 115 1.38 -9.33 8.07
CA GLY A 115 2.54 -8.70 8.71
C GLY A 115 2.16 -7.50 9.59
N LEU A 116 1.22 -6.67 9.12
CA LEU A 116 0.67 -5.58 9.90
C LEU A 116 -0.11 -6.12 11.10
N THR A 117 -1.00 -7.10 10.94
CA THR A 117 -1.83 -7.62 12.04
C THR A 117 -0.98 -8.29 13.14
N GLN A 118 0.13 -8.94 12.78
CA GLN A 118 0.99 -9.66 13.70
C GLN A 118 2.14 -8.80 14.27
N ALA A 119 2.23 -7.52 13.87
CA ALA A 119 3.38 -6.65 14.14
C ALA A 119 4.73 -7.28 13.71
N ASP A 120 4.73 -8.09 12.64
CA ASP A 120 5.91 -8.79 12.14
C ASP A 120 6.72 -7.88 11.20
N ILE A 121 7.65 -7.13 11.80
CA ILE A 121 8.54 -6.22 11.09
C ILE A 121 9.43 -6.95 10.06
N GLN A 122 9.82 -8.21 10.31
CA GLN A 122 10.68 -8.96 9.39
C GLN A 122 9.91 -9.33 8.13
N ARG A 123 8.65 -9.77 8.29
CA ARG A 123 7.74 -10.04 7.18
C ARG A 123 7.44 -8.78 6.39
N LEU A 124 7.14 -7.67 7.05
CA LEU A 124 6.92 -6.37 6.39
C LEU A 124 8.15 -5.90 5.60
N LYS A 125 9.36 -6.06 6.14
CA LYS A 125 10.61 -5.73 5.44
C LYS A 125 10.84 -6.63 4.22
N LYS A 126 10.57 -7.93 4.34
CA LYS A 126 10.69 -8.89 3.24
C LYS A 126 9.78 -8.51 2.07
N HIS A 127 8.51 -8.19 2.35
CA HIS A 127 7.51 -7.91 1.32
C HIS A 127 7.49 -6.44 0.85
N MET A 128 8.34 -5.57 1.40
CA MET A 128 8.51 -4.20 0.91
C MET A 128 9.00 -4.15 -0.55
N GLY A 129 9.83 -5.12 -0.95
CA GLY A 129 10.26 -5.27 -2.35
C GLY A 129 9.09 -5.62 -3.26
N ASP A 130 8.25 -6.55 -2.81
CA ASP A 130 7.09 -7.03 -3.55
C ASP A 130 6.04 -5.93 -3.70
N LEU A 131 5.78 -5.17 -2.64
CA LEU A 131 4.86 -4.02 -2.70
C LEU A 131 5.35 -2.96 -3.70
N LYS A 132 6.65 -2.67 -3.74
CA LYS A 132 7.24 -1.77 -4.76
C LYS A 132 7.09 -2.32 -6.17
N SER A 133 7.19 -3.64 -6.34
CA SER A 133 6.94 -4.30 -7.63
C SER A 133 5.49 -4.12 -8.07
N VAL A 134 4.54 -4.36 -7.18
CA VAL A 134 3.10 -4.14 -7.41
C VAL A 134 2.82 -2.68 -7.77
N THR A 135 3.37 -1.71 -7.04
CA THR A 135 3.21 -0.29 -7.35
C THR A 135 3.67 0.02 -8.77
N ARG A 136 4.85 -0.46 -9.20
CA ARG A 136 5.36 -0.24 -10.56
C ARG A 136 4.48 -0.90 -11.63
N LYS A 137 3.96 -2.10 -11.36
CA LYS A 137 3.04 -2.79 -12.27
C LYS A 137 1.76 -1.98 -12.46
N ILE A 138 1.25 -1.38 -11.38
CA ILE A 138 0.08 -0.50 -11.42
C ILE A 138 0.38 0.80 -12.15
N GLU A 139 1.52 1.43 -11.89
CA GLU A 139 1.95 2.63 -12.62
C GLU A 139 2.06 2.36 -14.12
N ALA A 140 2.55 1.19 -14.52
CA ALA A 140 2.69 0.80 -15.93
C ALA A 140 1.35 0.54 -16.65
N VAL A 141 0.24 0.39 -15.92
CA VAL A 141 -1.10 0.23 -16.51
C VAL A 141 -1.94 1.50 -16.42
N ILE A 142 -1.50 2.52 -15.67
CA ILE A 142 -2.15 3.83 -15.67
C ILE A 142 -1.70 4.56 -16.94
N PRO A 143 -2.61 4.91 -17.87
CA PRO A 143 -2.24 5.69 -19.05
C PRO A 143 -1.68 7.05 -18.62
N ASP A 144 -0.68 7.54 -19.37
CA ASP A 144 0.02 8.80 -19.06
C ASP A 144 -0.97 9.91 -18.69
N ARG A 145 -0.77 10.50 -17.50
CA ARG A 145 -1.52 11.67 -17.06
C ARG A 145 -1.18 12.82 -18.01
N LYS A 146 -2.07 13.08 -18.97
CA LYS A 146 -2.05 14.32 -19.75
C LYS A 146 -2.31 15.52 -18.85
#